data_AF-A0A4R4WEN4-F1
#
_entry.id   AF-A0A4R4WEN4-F1
#
_cell.length_a   1.000
_cell.length_b   1.000
_cell.length_c   1.000
_cell.angle_alpha   90.00
_cell.angle_beta   90.00
_cell.angle_gamma   90.00
#
_symmetry.space_group_name_H-M   'P 1'
#
loop_
_entity.id
_entity.type
_entity.pdbx_description
1 polymer ?
#
loop_
_entity_poly.entity_id
_entity_poly.type
_entity_poly.pdbx_seq_one_letter_code
_entity_poly.pdbx_strand_id
1 'polypeptide(L)' 'MKIPLAPSGGMLARKSHHRAVGPNDLLIAACAEVHGATILHYDRNFDVISEVTGQPALWVVTPGSVP' A
#
# COMPACT_ATOMS: atom_id res chain seq x y z
N MET A 1 -19.17 -11.04 3.04
CA MET A 1 -19.14 -9.57 2.92
C MET A 1 -18.39 -9.25 1.63
N LYS A 2 -19.07 -8.72 0.62
CA LYS A 2 -18.52 -8.53 -0.73
C LYS A 2 -17.87 -7.16 -0.78
N ILE A 3 -16.56 -7.10 -0.55
CA ILE A 3 -15.79 -5.86 -0.67
C ILE A 3 -15.65 -5.57 -2.17
N PRO A 4 -16.12 -4.43 -2.69
CA PRO A 4 -15.87 -4.06 -4.06
C PRO A 4 -14.37 -3.79 -4.19
N LEU A 5 -13.67 -4.67 -4.92
CA LEU A 5 -12.32 -4.42 -5.43
C LEU A 5 -12.40 -3.18 -6.35
N ALA A 6 -12.30 -1.99 -5.76
CA ALA A 6 -11.90 -0.84 -6.54
C ALA A 6 -10.47 -1.14 -7.00
N PRO A 7 -10.15 -1.10 -8.30
CA PRO A 7 -8.80 -1.36 -8.76
C PRO A 7 -7.92 -0.24 -8.20
N SER A 8 -7.17 -0.55 -7.15
CA SER A 8 -6.28 0.37 -6.43
C SER A 8 -5.28 1.06 -7.37
N GLY A 9 -4.90 0.38 -8.47
CA GLY A 9 -4.08 0.95 -9.54
C GLY A 9 -4.71 2.15 -10.29
N GLY A 10 -6.04 2.20 -10.42
CA GLY A 10 -6.72 3.30 -11.13
C GLY A 10 -6.74 4.62 -10.36
N MET A 11 -6.68 4.57 -9.02
CA MET A 11 -6.69 5.76 -8.15
C MET A 11 -5.30 6.39 -8.03
N LEU A 12 -4.23 5.59 -8.00
CA LEU A 12 -2.84 6.09 -7.97
C LEU A 12 -2.42 6.74 -9.30
N ALA A 13 -2.94 6.26 -10.43
CA ALA A 13 -2.71 6.86 -11.75
C ALA A 13 -3.26 8.29 -11.84
N ARG A 14 -4.40 8.59 -11.19
CA ARG A 14 -5.00 9.94 -11.15
C ARG A 14 -4.21 10.96 -10.31
N LYS A 15 -3.40 10.51 -9.35
CA LYS A 15 -2.53 11.37 -8.52
C LYS A 15 -1.07 11.44 -9.02
N SER A 16 -0.75 10.95 -10.21
CA SER A 16 0.63 10.90 -10.74
C SER A 16 1.64 10.09 -9.90
N HIS A 17 1.17 9.22 -8.98
CA HIS A 17 2.03 8.35 -8.16
C HIS A 17 2.35 7.00 -8.81
N HIS A 18 1.89 6.77 -10.03
CA HIS A 18 2.17 5.54 -10.79
C HIS A 18 3.67 5.30 -11.09
N ARG A 19 4.53 6.32 -10.90
CA ARG A 19 6.00 6.18 -10.95
C ARG A 19 6.66 6.08 -9.57
N ALA A 20 5.94 6.37 -8.49
CA ALA A 20 6.47 6.34 -7.13
C ALA A 20 6.34 4.94 -6.51
N VAL A 21 5.21 4.27 -6.77
CA VAL A 21 4.91 2.93 -6.23
C VAL A 21 5.22 1.86 -7.28
N GLY A 22 6.07 0.89 -6.93
CA GLY A 22 6.44 -0.20 -7.83
C GLY A 22 5.33 -1.26 -7.97
N PRO A 23 5.33 -2.06 -9.07
CA PRO A 23 4.34 -3.12 -9.26
C PRO A 23 4.38 -4.20 -8.16
N ASN A 24 5.54 -4.44 -7.54
CA ASN A 24 5.68 -5.39 -6.43
C ASN A 24 4.93 -4.90 -5.18
N ASP A 25 5.01 -3.61 -4.86
CA ASP A 25 4.33 -3.02 -3.70
C ASP A 25 2.81 -3.11 -3.86
N LEU A 26 2.32 -2.91 -5.10
CA LEU A 26 0.90 -3.09 -5.42
C LEU A 26 0.43 -4.54 -5.26
N LEU A 27 1.24 -5.52 -5.69
CA LEU A 27 0.92 -6.94 -5.52
C LEU A 27 0.88 -7.34 -4.05
N ILE A 28 1.86 -6.88 -3.25
CA ILE A 28 1.90 -7.12 -1.81
C ILE A 28 0.69 -6.49 -1.13
N ALA A 29 0.37 -5.23 -1.47
CA ALA A 29 -0.76 -4.54 -0.89
C ALA A 29 -2.11 -5.16 -1.26
N ALA A 30 -2.30 -5.54 -2.52
CA ALA A 30 -3.51 -6.22 -2.94
C ALA A 30 -3.68 -7.57 -2.22
N CYS A 31 -2.58 -8.32 -2.03
CA CYS A 31 -2.61 -9.56 -1.24
C CYS A 31 -3.04 -9.28 0.22
N ALA A 32 -2.43 -8.29 0.87
CA ALA A 32 -2.78 -7.93 2.23
C ALA A 32 -4.25 -7.48 2.36
N GLU A 33 -4.75 -6.69 1.42
CA GLU A 33 -6.14 -6.25 1.37
C GLU A 33 -7.11 -7.44 1.23
N VAL A 34 -6.87 -8.34 0.28
CA VAL A 34 -7.70 -9.54 0.04
C VAL A 34 -7.77 -10.44 1.27
N HIS A 35 -6.68 -10.52 2.03
CA HIS A 35 -6.60 -11.37 3.23
C HIS A 35 -6.93 -10.63 4.54
N GLY A 36 -7.26 -9.33 4.49
CA GLY A 36 -7.50 -8.53 5.69
C GLY A 36 -6.28 -8.42 6.61
N ALA A 37 -5.07 -8.49 6.05
CA ALA A 37 -3.81 -8.43 6.79
C ALA A 37 -3.28 -7.00 6.89
N THR A 38 -2.46 -6.75 7.92
CA THR A 38 -1.68 -5.51 8.06
C THR A 38 -0.33 -5.68 7.38
N ILE A 39 0.06 -4.72 6.54
CA ILE A 39 1.39 -4.69 5.96
C ILE A 39 2.38 -4.24 7.03
N LEU A 40 3.42 -5.02 7.30
CA LEU A 40 4.58 -4.60 8.09
C LEU A 40 5.72 -4.22 7.14
N HIS A 41 6.20 -2.98 7.17
CA HIS A 41 7.14 -2.47 6.17
C HIS A 41 8.21 -1.52 6.72
N TYR A 42 9.22 -1.27 5.89
CA TYR A 42 10.18 -0.15 6.05
C TYR A 42 10.38 0.57 4.71
N ASP A 43 9.27 0.84 4.03
CA ASP A 43 9.22 1.51 2.73
C ASP A 43 8.06 2.51 2.70
N ARG A 44 8.34 3.76 2.32
CA ARG A 44 7.35 4.85 2.25
C ARG A 44 6.27 4.61 1.20
N ASN A 45 6.49 3.73 0.23
CA ASN A 45 5.48 3.44 -0.78
C ASN A 45 4.19 2.86 -0.16
N PHE A 46 4.30 2.12 0.94
CA PHE A 46 3.13 1.59 1.64
C PHE A 46 2.33 2.65 2.40
N ASP A 47 2.95 3.76 2.83
CA ASP A 47 2.21 4.91 3.35
C ASP A 47 1.30 5.49 2.24
N VAL A 48 1.85 5.71 1.04
CA VAL A 48 1.10 6.22 -0.12
C VAL A 48 -0.01 5.28 -0.53
N ILE A 49 0.25 3.97 -0.55
CA ILE A 49 -0.77 2.96 -0.84
C ILE A 49 -1.88 3.01 0.22
N SER A 50 -1.51 2.98 1.51
CA SER A 50 -2.47 2.98 2.61
C SER A 50 -3.35 4.23 2.65
N GLU A 51 -2.82 5.41 2.28
CA GLU A 51 -3.61 6.64 2.15
C GLU A 51 -4.72 6.51 1.10
N VAL A 52 -4.44 5.77 0.02
CA VAL A 52 -5.39 5.58 -1.08
C VAL A 52 -6.37 4.45 -0.83
N THR A 53 -5.92 3.32 -0.26
CA THR A 53 -6.75 2.13 -0.09
C THR A 53 -7.43 2.07 1.28
N GLY A 54 -6.92 2.80 2.28
CA GLY A 54 -7.36 2.70 3.68
C GLY A 54 -6.94 1.40 4.38
N GLN A 55 -6.14 0.55 3.73
CA GLN A 55 -5.70 -0.71 4.33
C GLN A 55 -4.62 -0.44 5.40
N PRO A 56 -4.57 -1.26 6.47
CA PRO A 56 -3.60 -1.05 7.53
C PRO A 56 -2.17 -1.33 7.06
N ALA A 57 -1.27 -0.39 7.34
CA ALA A 57 0.16 -0.48 7.12
C ALA A 57 0.91 0.05 8.35
N LEU A 58 1.97 -0.65 8.76
CA LEU A 58 2.75 -0.35 9.95
C LEU A 58 4.25 -0.39 9.63
N TRP A 59 4.95 0.62 10.12
CA TRP A 59 6.39 0.66 10.14
C TRP A 59 6.94 -0.39 11.12
N VAL A 60 7.91 -1.20 10.67
CA VAL A 60 8.55 -2.23 11.52
C VAL A 60 9.37 -1.60 12.66
N VAL A 61 9.94 -0.43 12.41
CA VAL A 61 10.63 0.44 13.35
C VAL A 61 10.40 1.89 12.93
N THR A 62 10.71 2.87 13.78
CA THR A 62 10.55 4.29 13.44
C THR A 62 11.22 4.64 12.11
N PRO A 63 10.55 5.36 11.19
CA PRO A 63 11.15 5.75 9.91
C PRO A 63 12.46 6.52 10.12
N GLY A 64 13.51 6.13 9.39
CA GLY A 64 14.84 6.75 9.48
C GLY A 64 15.68 6.29 10.68
N SER A 65 15.22 5.33 11.49
CA SER A 65 15.98 4.81 12.63
C SER A 65 17.01 3.74 12.27
N VAL A 66 16.90 3.12 11.10
CA VAL A 66 17.88 2.17 10.56
C VAL A 66 18.51 2.68 9.25
N PRO A 67 19.80 2.40 9.00
CA PRO A 67 20.56 2.87 7.83
C PRO A 67 20.00 2.44 6.48
#